data_AF-A0A6I3GX19-F1
#
_entry.id   AF-A0A6I3GX19-F1
#
_cell.length_a   1.000
_cell.length_b   1.000
_cell.length_c   1.000
_cell.angle_alpha   90.00
_cell.angle_beta   90.00
_cell.angle_gamma   90.00
#
_symmetry.space_group_name_H-M   'P 1'
#
loop_
_entity.id
_entity.type
_entity.pdbx_description
1 polymer ?
#
loop_
_entity_poly.entity_id
_entity_poly.type
_entity_poly.pdbx_seq_one_letter_code
_entity_poly.pdbx_strand_id
1 'polypeptide(L)'
;MNPQSPPTDRLFGHVSCARAVAAALAVAMLCSMTNAAAASAEPSQRVAAAQTALAAATTQREQADTRSAQLSLNVSQLQAEATRLGEQDSALTAEMVSSRQRLRDYAVSAYIDGGQSAIFRASLSPEKAVALSWQSSISIGQSSSANQAAQRFEALKAAAAPGRASLAVELETASRELVEAQFDAIQAAGFERDAEAEVAAAQSEQLATEAAAAKRAATEAAAAEAAATAGQQTPSDPADPAPAPAEAAPGSPAFEFAVMGNPSAQESATLARIRRCESRGNYSIVSASGRYRGAYQFDFTTWRGMGGSGDPAAASPSEQDYRALLLLRLRGTRPWPICGR
;
A
#
# COMPACT_ATOMS: atom_id res chain seq x y z
N MET A 1 -47.60 -20.64 -29.17
CA MET A 1 -47.51 -22.10 -29.28
C MET A 1 -46.13 -22.47 -29.78
N ASN A 2 -45.39 -23.21 -28.95
CA ASN A 2 -44.23 -24.08 -29.24
C ASN A 2 -42.84 -23.46 -29.55
N PRO A 3 -41.72 -24.18 -29.28
CA PRO A 3 -41.12 -24.25 -27.94
C PRO A 3 -39.57 -24.11 -27.93
N GLN A 4 -39.06 -23.85 -26.71
CA GLN A 4 -37.77 -24.24 -26.12
C GLN A 4 -36.49 -24.37 -26.98
N SER A 5 -35.45 -23.63 -26.57
CA SER A 5 -34.04 -24.02 -26.69
C SER A 5 -33.32 -23.75 -25.36
N PRO A 6 -32.29 -24.55 -25.00
CA PRO A 6 -31.79 -24.69 -23.64
C PRO A 6 -30.74 -23.61 -23.25
N PRO A 7 -30.41 -23.45 -21.96
CA PRO A 7 -29.30 -22.60 -21.53
C PRO A 7 -27.95 -23.32 -21.68
N THR A 8 -27.04 -22.75 -22.46
CA THR A 8 -25.62 -23.16 -22.49
C THR A 8 -24.82 -22.42 -21.42
N ASP A 9 -24.40 -23.21 -20.43
CA ASP A 9 -23.11 -23.20 -19.73
C ASP A 9 -22.49 -21.88 -19.25
N ARG A 10 -22.64 -21.68 -17.93
CA ARG A 10 -21.66 -21.03 -17.06
C ARG A 10 -20.37 -21.86 -17.00
N LEU A 11 -19.37 -21.55 -17.82
CA LEU A 11 -18.01 -22.10 -17.69
C LEU A 11 -16.90 -21.04 -17.93
N PHE A 12 -17.06 -19.83 -17.41
CA PHE A 12 -16.00 -18.80 -17.43
C PHE A 12 -15.55 -18.31 -16.04
N GLY A 13 -15.57 -19.20 -15.04
CA GLY A 13 -15.10 -18.89 -13.67
C GLY A 13 -13.78 -19.54 -13.26
N HIS A 14 -13.40 -20.68 -13.86
CA HIS A 14 -12.27 -21.48 -13.37
C HIS A 14 -10.99 -21.41 -14.23
N VAL A 15 -11.08 -20.90 -15.46
CA VAL A 15 -9.93 -20.85 -16.37
C VAL A 15 -8.95 -19.71 -16.02
N SER A 16 -9.44 -18.58 -15.47
CA SER A 16 -8.57 -17.44 -15.12
C SER A 16 -7.72 -17.69 -13.87
N CYS A 17 -8.24 -18.44 -12.89
CA CYS A 17 -7.49 -18.76 -11.67
C CYS A 17 -6.37 -19.78 -11.95
N ALA A 18 -6.63 -20.79 -12.79
CA ALA A 18 -5.63 -21.77 -13.21
C ALA A 18 -4.52 -21.14 -14.07
N ARG A 19 -4.84 -20.17 -14.94
CA ARG A 19 -3.83 -19.44 -15.74
C ARG A 19 -3.01 -18.46 -14.90
N ALA A 20 -3.61 -17.82 -13.90
CA ALA A 20 -2.89 -16.96 -12.96
C ALA A 20 -1.94 -17.76 -12.05
N VAL A 21 -2.37 -18.93 -11.57
CA VAL A 21 -1.53 -19.84 -10.76
C VAL A 21 -0.43 -20.48 -11.61
N ALA A 22 -0.71 -20.87 -12.86
CA ALA A 22 0.31 -21.37 -13.79
C ALA A 22 1.32 -20.28 -14.19
N ALA A 23 0.88 -19.02 -14.35
CA ALA A 23 1.77 -17.89 -14.59
C ALA A 23 2.63 -17.57 -13.35
N ALA A 24 2.07 -17.61 -12.15
CA ALA A 24 2.81 -17.41 -10.90
C ALA A 24 3.83 -18.54 -10.64
N LEU A 25 3.48 -19.80 -10.97
CA LEU A 25 4.39 -20.94 -10.88
C LEU A 25 5.48 -20.90 -11.95
N ALA A 26 5.18 -20.42 -13.16
CA ALA A 26 6.17 -20.20 -14.20
C ALA A 26 7.15 -19.07 -13.83
N VAL A 27 6.68 -17.96 -13.26
CA VAL A 27 7.53 -16.89 -12.74
C VAL A 27 8.36 -17.37 -11.54
N ALA A 28 7.80 -18.17 -10.63
CA ALA A 28 8.54 -18.77 -9.53
C ALA A 28 9.61 -19.78 -10.01
N MET A 29 9.34 -20.58 -11.05
CA MET A 29 10.34 -21.46 -11.66
C MET A 29 11.43 -20.69 -12.40
N LEU A 30 11.10 -19.62 -13.12
CA LEU A 30 12.07 -18.73 -13.75
C LEU A 30 12.93 -17.97 -12.72
N CYS A 31 12.35 -17.55 -11.59
CA CYS A 31 13.10 -17.01 -10.45
C CYS A 31 13.99 -18.07 -9.77
N SER A 32 13.58 -19.33 -9.76
CA SER A 32 14.39 -20.42 -9.17
C SER A 32 15.57 -20.82 -10.05
N MET A 33 15.44 -20.73 -11.38
CA MET A 33 16.54 -21.04 -12.32
C MET A 33 17.55 -19.89 -12.48
N THR A 34 17.14 -18.64 -12.27
CA THR A 34 18.06 -17.49 -12.22
C THR A 34 18.91 -17.48 -10.94
N ASN A 35 18.36 -17.97 -9.83
CA ASN A 35 19.06 -18.00 -8.54
C ASN A 35 20.24 -18.99 -8.51
N ALA A 36 20.20 -20.06 -9.31
CA ALA A 36 21.30 -21.02 -9.41
C ALA A 36 22.45 -20.54 -10.32
N ALA A 37 22.16 -19.72 -11.34
CA ALA A 37 23.17 -19.14 -12.23
C ALA A 37 23.88 -17.93 -11.60
N ALA A 38 23.22 -17.20 -10.70
CA ALA A 38 23.79 -16.06 -9.98
C ALA A 38 24.92 -16.45 -9.01
N ALA A 39 24.92 -17.68 -8.49
CA ALA A 39 25.95 -18.18 -7.58
C ALA A 39 27.31 -18.44 -8.26
N SER A 40 27.35 -18.50 -9.60
CA SER A 40 28.57 -18.69 -10.42
C SER A 40 28.93 -17.47 -11.26
N ALA A 41 28.23 -16.35 -11.10
CA ALA A 41 28.44 -15.15 -11.90
C ALA A 41 29.63 -14.34 -11.39
N GLU A 42 30.46 -13.85 -12.33
CA GLU A 42 31.55 -12.91 -12.03
C GLU A 42 31.00 -11.70 -11.25
N PRO A 43 31.74 -11.13 -10.28
CA PRO A 43 31.25 -10.01 -9.46
C PRO A 43 30.71 -8.83 -10.27
N SER A 44 31.33 -8.52 -11.42
CA SER A 44 30.87 -7.48 -12.35
C SER A 44 29.50 -7.78 -12.96
N GLN A 45 29.19 -9.06 -13.23
CA GLN A 45 27.89 -9.49 -13.74
C GLN A 45 26.81 -9.39 -12.65
N ARG A 46 27.17 -9.63 -11.38
CA ARG A 46 26.25 -9.45 -10.24
C ARG A 46 25.88 -7.99 -10.03
N VAL A 47 26.83 -7.06 -10.15
CA VAL A 47 26.53 -5.62 -10.12
C VAL A 47 25.58 -5.22 -11.24
N ALA A 48 25.82 -5.68 -12.47
CA ALA A 48 24.94 -5.38 -13.60
C ALA A 48 23.51 -5.93 -13.42
N ALA A 49 23.39 -7.15 -12.88
CA ALA A 49 22.10 -7.76 -12.58
C ALA A 49 21.36 -7.00 -11.46
N ALA A 50 22.05 -6.62 -10.39
CA ALA A 50 21.48 -5.84 -9.29
C ALA A 50 21.01 -4.45 -9.77
N GLN A 51 21.78 -3.78 -10.63
CA GLN A 51 21.38 -2.50 -11.23
C GLN A 51 20.12 -2.63 -12.11
N THR A 52 20.00 -3.73 -12.85
CA THR A 52 18.81 -4.02 -13.66
C THR A 52 17.59 -4.26 -12.77
N ALA A 53 17.75 -5.00 -11.67
CA ALA A 53 16.70 -5.24 -10.69
C ALA A 53 16.26 -3.93 -10.01
N LEU A 54 17.20 -3.06 -9.65
CA LEU A 54 16.91 -1.73 -9.11
C LEU A 54 16.09 -0.89 -10.10
N ALA A 55 16.48 -0.81 -11.37
CA ALA A 55 15.73 -0.08 -12.38
C ALA A 55 14.29 -0.60 -12.54
N ALA A 56 14.09 -1.92 -12.46
CA ALA A 56 12.77 -2.53 -12.48
C ALA A 56 11.96 -2.19 -11.23
N ALA A 57 12.56 -2.22 -10.04
CA ALA A 57 11.92 -1.86 -8.78
C ALA A 57 11.52 -0.37 -8.74
N THR A 58 12.38 0.53 -9.20
CA THR A 58 12.06 1.96 -9.37
C THR A 58 10.87 2.16 -10.31
N THR A 59 10.86 1.49 -11.46
CA THR A 59 9.74 1.55 -12.41
C THR A 59 8.44 1.07 -11.76
N GLN A 60 8.49 -0.02 -10.99
CA GLN A 60 7.33 -0.55 -10.27
C GLN A 60 6.80 0.43 -9.23
N ARG A 61 7.68 1.10 -8.47
CA ARG A 61 7.29 2.14 -7.51
C ARG A 61 6.62 3.31 -8.23
N GLU A 62 7.21 3.83 -9.30
CA GLU A 62 6.64 4.95 -10.05
C GLU A 62 5.24 4.62 -10.62
N GLN A 63 5.04 3.39 -11.09
CA GLN A 63 3.73 2.91 -11.54
C GLN A 63 2.72 2.84 -10.40
N ALA A 64 3.13 2.33 -9.23
CA ALA A 64 2.28 2.25 -8.04
C ALA A 64 1.88 3.64 -7.52
N ASP A 65 2.83 4.58 -7.47
CA ASP A 65 2.60 5.98 -7.09
C ASP A 65 1.63 6.66 -8.06
N THR A 66 1.84 6.46 -9.37
CA THR A 66 0.96 7.00 -10.41
C THR A 66 -0.48 6.47 -10.26
N ARG A 67 -0.63 5.17 -10.01
CA ARG A 67 -1.95 4.54 -9.79
C ARG A 67 -2.64 5.12 -8.55
N SER A 68 -1.92 5.25 -7.44
CA SER A 68 -2.43 5.87 -6.21
C SER A 68 -2.89 7.31 -6.45
N ALA A 69 -2.10 8.11 -7.17
CA ALA A 69 -2.46 9.49 -7.51
C ALA A 69 -3.71 9.57 -8.37
N GLN A 70 -3.84 8.70 -9.39
CA GLN A 70 -5.02 8.63 -10.25
C GLN A 70 -6.28 8.25 -9.46
N LEU A 71 -6.19 7.26 -8.58
CA LEU A 71 -7.32 6.85 -7.73
C LEU A 71 -7.71 7.94 -6.72
N SER A 72 -6.73 8.69 -6.19
CA SER A 72 -7.00 9.82 -5.31
C SER A 72 -7.79 10.92 -6.04
N LEU A 73 -7.41 11.22 -7.28
CA LEU A 73 -8.17 12.14 -8.13
C LEU A 73 -9.59 11.62 -8.39
N ASN A 74 -9.75 10.35 -8.74
CA ASN A 74 -11.07 9.74 -8.95
C ASN A 74 -11.97 9.85 -7.71
N VAL A 75 -11.46 9.48 -6.53
CA VAL A 75 -12.20 9.62 -5.26
C VAL A 75 -12.62 11.08 -5.02
N SER A 76 -11.73 12.05 -5.27
CA SER A 76 -12.06 13.48 -5.10
C SER A 76 -13.16 13.94 -6.08
N GLN A 77 -13.16 13.43 -7.31
CA GLN A 77 -14.18 13.74 -8.30
C GLN A 77 -15.54 13.15 -7.92
N LEU A 78 -15.56 11.88 -7.48
CA LEU A 78 -16.78 11.21 -6.99
C LEU A 78 -17.35 11.90 -5.75
N GLN A 79 -16.50 12.41 -4.84
CA GLN A 79 -16.94 13.20 -3.69
C GLN A 79 -17.54 14.56 -4.11
N ALA A 80 -16.94 15.24 -5.09
CA ALA A 80 -17.48 16.47 -5.63
C ALA A 80 -18.83 16.24 -6.33
N GLU A 81 -18.97 15.12 -7.05
CA GLU A 81 -20.23 14.72 -7.66
C GLU A 81 -21.29 14.38 -6.62
N ALA A 82 -20.92 13.68 -5.54
CA ALA A 82 -21.85 13.37 -4.44
C ALA A 82 -22.36 14.66 -3.76
N THR A 83 -21.49 15.66 -3.61
CA THR A 83 -21.86 16.98 -3.10
C THR A 83 -22.85 17.67 -4.03
N ARG A 84 -22.56 17.70 -5.34
CA ARG A 84 -23.43 18.28 -6.36
C ARG A 84 -24.80 17.60 -6.41
N LEU A 85 -24.82 16.26 -6.29
CA LEU A 85 -26.05 15.49 -6.25
C LEU A 85 -26.85 15.79 -4.96
N GLY A 86 -26.17 16.01 -3.84
CA GLY A 86 -26.79 16.50 -2.60
C GLY A 86 -27.42 17.89 -2.74
N GLU A 87 -26.77 18.81 -3.46
CA GLU A 87 -27.35 20.12 -3.81
C GLU A 87 -28.58 19.96 -4.71
N GLN A 88 -28.51 19.11 -5.73
CA GLN A 88 -29.65 18.79 -6.58
C GLN A 88 -30.81 18.18 -5.79
N ASP A 89 -30.52 17.27 -4.85
CA ASP A 89 -31.52 16.68 -3.97
C ASP A 89 -32.18 17.72 -3.05
N SER A 90 -31.43 18.72 -2.58
CA SER A 90 -32.00 19.82 -1.80
C SER A 90 -33.01 20.64 -2.64
N ALA A 91 -32.70 20.88 -3.91
CA ALA A 91 -33.59 21.55 -4.86
C ALA A 91 -34.80 20.68 -5.23
N LEU A 92 -34.59 19.39 -5.51
CA LEU A 92 -35.67 18.41 -5.77
C LEU A 92 -36.58 18.27 -4.55
N THR A 93 -36.03 18.28 -3.34
CA THR A 93 -36.81 18.24 -2.09
C THR A 93 -37.68 19.47 -1.95
N ALA A 94 -37.13 20.67 -2.19
CA ALA A 94 -37.91 21.91 -2.22
C ALA A 94 -39.04 21.83 -3.28
N GLU A 95 -38.76 21.27 -4.46
CA GLU A 95 -39.76 21.09 -5.50
C GLU A 95 -40.83 20.06 -5.13
N MET A 96 -40.45 18.95 -4.49
CA MET A 96 -41.38 17.93 -3.98
C MET A 96 -42.31 18.50 -2.92
N VAL A 97 -41.78 19.33 -1.99
CA VAL A 97 -42.59 20.04 -1.00
C VAL A 97 -43.59 20.96 -1.70
N SER A 98 -43.15 21.75 -2.68
CA SER A 98 -44.03 22.63 -3.45
C SER A 98 -45.11 21.85 -4.23
N SER A 99 -44.75 20.71 -4.81
CA SER A 99 -45.67 19.87 -5.59
C SER A 99 -46.70 19.16 -4.72
N ARG A 100 -46.30 18.69 -3.52
CA ARG A 100 -47.23 18.19 -2.51
C ARG A 100 -48.19 19.26 -2.02
N GLN A 101 -47.72 20.49 -1.84
CA GLN A 101 -48.57 21.61 -1.47
C GLN A 101 -49.61 21.88 -2.56
N ARG A 102 -49.21 22.00 -3.82
CA ARG A 102 -50.14 22.15 -4.95
C ARG A 102 -51.17 21.01 -5.03
N LEU A 103 -50.73 19.76 -4.82
CA LEU A 103 -51.63 18.60 -4.76
C LEU A 103 -52.69 18.75 -3.66
N ARG A 104 -52.30 19.17 -2.47
CA ARG A 104 -53.23 19.44 -1.36
C ARG A 104 -54.16 20.60 -1.70
N ASP A 105 -53.65 21.69 -2.24
CA ASP A 105 -54.45 22.88 -2.57
C ASP A 105 -55.51 22.56 -3.63
N TYR A 106 -55.17 21.75 -4.65
CA TYR A 106 -56.13 21.26 -5.63
C TYR A 106 -57.15 20.30 -5.03
N ALA A 107 -56.74 19.38 -4.16
CA ALA A 107 -57.66 18.45 -3.50
C ALA A 107 -58.65 19.19 -2.58
N VAL A 108 -58.17 20.21 -1.86
CA VAL A 108 -59.01 21.07 -1.01
C VAL A 108 -59.96 21.92 -1.86
N SER A 109 -59.49 22.53 -2.96
CA SER A 109 -60.34 23.34 -3.84
C SER A 109 -61.43 22.51 -4.51
N ALA A 110 -61.10 21.31 -5.03
CA ALA A 110 -62.06 20.38 -5.60
C ALA A 110 -63.13 19.93 -4.58
N TYR A 111 -62.75 19.83 -3.30
CA TYR A 111 -63.67 19.52 -2.21
C TYR A 111 -64.59 20.71 -1.86
N ILE A 112 -64.05 21.93 -1.79
CA ILE A 112 -64.80 23.15 -1.42
C ILE A 112 -65.81 23.54 -2.52
N ASP A 113 -65.41 23.55 -3.79
CA ASP A 113 -66.25 24.07 -4.87
C ASP A 113 -67.37 23.12 -5.28
N GLY A 114 -67.43 21.92 -4.70
CA GLY A 114 -68.40 20.88 -5.04
C GLY A 114 -68.47 20.61 -6.55
N GLY A 115 -67.41 20.96 -7.28
CA GLY A 115 -67.29 20.86 -8.73
C GLY A 115 -68.14 21.79 -9.60
N GLN A 116 -68.65 22.98 -9.20
CA GLN A 116 -69.47 23.80 -10.13
C GLN A 116 -69.45 25.33 -9.97
N SER A 117 -69.51 26.07 -11.09
CA SER A 117 -69.95 27.48 -11.15
C SER A 117 -71.50 27.59 -11.21
N ALA A 118 -72.06 28.57 -10.49
CA ALA A 118 -73.39 28.52 -9.88
C ALA A 118 -74.63 28.78 -10.77
N ILE A 119 -74.52 29.17 -12.03
CA ILE A 119 -75.70 29.63 -12.81
C ILE A 119 -76.51 28.49 -13.46
N PHE A 120 -75.93 27.29 -13.64
CA PHE A 120 -76.62 26.14 -14.25
C PHE A 120 -77.31 25.21 -13.23
N ARG A 121 -77.02 25.34 -11.92
CA ARG A 121 -77.59 24.51 -10.83
C ARG A 121 -79.00 24.88 -10.41
N ALA A 122 -79.49 26.04 -10.82
CA ALA A 122 -80.82 26.51 -10.44
C ALA A 122 -81.98 25.68 -11.05
N SER A 123 -81.71 24.67 -11.90
CA SER A 123 -82.72 23.89 -12.61
C SER A 123 -82.76 22.38 -12.30
N LEU A 124 -81.93 21.87 -11.38
CA LEU A 124 -81.85 20.43 -11.07
C LEU A 124 -82.21 20.12 -9.60
N SER A 125 -82.87 18.99 -9.36
CA SER A 125 -83.17 18.52 -7.99
C SER A 125 -81.88 18.25 -7.21
N PRO A 126 -81.84 18.50 -5.89
CA PRO A 126 -80.62 18.47 -5.08
C PRO A 126 -79.81 17.16 -5.21
N GLU A 127 -80.50 16.04 -5.31
CA GLU A 127 -79.89 14.70 -5.41
C GLU A 127 -79.20 14.45 -6.76
N LYS A 128 -79.74 15.02 -7.86
CA LYS A 128 -79.16 14.89 -9.20
C LYS A 128 -78.01 15.87 -9.45
N ALA A 129 -78.05 17.05 -8.82
CA ALA A 129 -77.00 18.05 -8.95
C ALA A 129 -75.64 17.56 -8.38
N VAL A 130 -75.68 16.79 -7.29
CA VAL A 130 -74.47 16.22 -6.66
C VAL A 130 -73.83 15.16 -7.57
N ALA A 131 -74.61 14.20 -8.07
CA ALA A 131 -74.10 13.15 -8.96
C ALA A 131 -73.55 13.69 -10.30
N LEU A 132 -74.24 14.68 -10.90
CA LEU A 132 -73.80 15.34 -12.14
C LEU A 132 -72.57 16.25 -11.92
N SER A 133 -72.41 16.86 -10.73
CA SER A 133 -71.19 17.63 -10.41
C SER A 133 -69.94 16.75 -10.35
N TRP A 134 -70.10 15.54 -9.81
CA TRP A 134 -69.01 14.57 -9.69
C TRP A 134 -68.62 13.97 -11.05
N GLN A 135 -69.61 13.74 -11.93
CA GLN A 135 -69.38 13.24 -13.28
C GLN A 135 -68.81 14.33 -14.22
N SER A 136 -69.21 15.60 -14.02
CA SER A 136 -68.74 16.77 -14.76
C SER A 136 -67.30 17.16 -14.40
N SER A 137 -66.93 17.11 -13.11
CA SER A 137 -65.57 17.41 -12.65
C SER A 137 -64.53 16.39 -13.15
N ILE A 138 -64.94 15.14 -13.34
CA ILE A 138 -64.13 14.11 -13.99
C ILE A 138 -64.02 14.36 -15.51
N SER A 139 -65.07 14.90 -16.14
CA SER A 139 -65.17 15.08 -17.61
C SER A 139 -64.59 16.41 -18.14
N ILE A 140 -64.55 17.50 -17.37
CA ILE A 140 -64.08 18.85 -17.80
C ILE A 140 -62.57 19.07 -17.56
N GLY A 141 -61.83 18.06 -17.11
CA GLY A 141 -60.36 18.11 -17.11
C GLY A 141 -59.74 18.92 -15.96
N GLN A 142 -60.48 19.29 -14.91
CA GLN A 142 -59.86 19.79 -13.68
C GLN A 142 -59.09 18.70 -12.90
N SER A 143 -59.41 17.42 -13.15
CA SER A 143 -58.59 16.26 -12.77
C SER A 143 -57.20 16.25 -13.43
N SER A 144 -57.02 16.95 -14.56
CA SER A 144 -55.73 16.98 -15.26
C SER A 144 -54.66 17.71 -14.46
N SER A 145 -55.02 18.75 -13.70
CA SER A 145 -54.07 19.52 -12.87
C SER A 145 -53.56 18.72 -11.66
N ALA A 146 -54.46 18.00 -10.98
CA ALA A 146 -54.12 17.07 -9.90
C ALA A 146 -53.33 15.86 -10.40
N ASN A 147 -53.73 15.28 -11.55
CA ASN A 147 -52.99 14.19 -12.18
C ASN A 147 -51.59 14.64 -12.62
N GLN A 148 -51.45 15.84 -13.21
CA GLN A 148 -50.16 16.41 -13.58
C GLN A 148 -49.28 16.65 -12.35
N ALA A 149 -49.84 17.17 -11.25
CA ALA A 149 -49.08 17.38 -10.02
C ALA A 149 -48.64 16.06 -9.36
N ALA A 150 -49.45 15.00 -9.46
CA ALA A 150 -49.12 13.66 -8.97
C ALA A 150 -48.04 13.00 -9.83
N GLN A 151 -48.15 13.11 -11.16
CA GLN A 151 -47.13 12.66 -12.09
C GLN A 151 -45.80 13.40 -11.88
N ARG A 152 -45.84 14.72 -11.65
CA ARG A 152 -44.63 15.51 -11.34
C ARG A 152 -43.99 15.04 -10.04
N PHE A 153 -44.78 14.78 -9.00
CA PHE A 153 -44.28 14.28 -7.72
C PHE A 153 -43.60 12.91 -7.84
N GLU A 154 -44.22 11.96 -8.56
CA GLU A 154 -43.63 10.63 -8.79
C GLU A 154 -42.38 10.70 -9.67
N ALA A 155 -42.35 11.57 -10.68
CA ALA A 155 -41.17 11.81 -11.51
C ALA A 155 -39.99 12.37 -10.69
N LEU A 156 -40.25 13.32 -9.78
CA LEU A 156 -39.22 13.87 -8.88
C LEU A 156 -38.66 12.80 -7.93
N LYS A 157 -39.53 11.92 -7.40
CA LYS A 157 -39.11 10.80 -6.55
C LYS A 157 -38.23 9.79 -7.30
N ALA A 158 -38.61 9.46 -8.53
CA ALA A 158 -37.85 8.53 -9.37
C ALA A 158 -36.48 9.10 -9.77
N ALA A 159 -36.39 10.40 -10.05
CA ALA A 159 -35.14 11.07 -10.43
C ALA A 159 -34.09 11.09 -9.30
N ALA A 160 -34.52 11.20 -8.04
CA ALA A 160 -33.63 11.37 -6.90
C ALA A 160 -32.94 10.06 -6.41
N ALA A 161 -33.43 8.87 -6.79
CA ALA A 161 -32.99 7.61 -6.17
C ALA A 161 -31.82 6.86 -6.84
N PRO A 162 -31.80 6.66 -8.18
CA PRO A 162 -30.85 5.72 -8.80
C PRO A 162 -29.41 6.24 -8.85
N GLY A 163 -29.19 7.53 -9.13
CA GLY A 163 -27.83 8.10 -9.22
C GLY A 163 -27.07 8.07 -7.89
N ARG A 164 -27.77 8.17 -6.75
CA ARG A 164 -27.14 8.10 -5.42
C ARG A 164 -26.66 6.70 -5.07
N ALA A 165 -27.47 5.70 -5.38
CA ALA A 165 -27.14 4.32 -5.06
C ALA A 165 -25.92 3.86 -5.87
N SER A 166 -25.85 4.18 -7.16
CA SER A 166 -24.68 3.87 -7.98
C SER A 166 -23.45 4.67 -7.55
N LEU A 167 -23.57 5.98 -7.34
CA LEU A 167 -22.44 6.83 -6.94
C LEU A 167 -21.86 6.44 -5.58
N ALA A 168 -22.70 6.04 -4.62
CA ALA A 168 -22.22 5.56 -3.32
C ALA A 168 -21.40 4.27 -3.45
N VAL A 169 -21.84 3.34 -4.29
CA VAL A 169 -21.11 2.09 -4.57
C VAL A 169 -19.80 2.38 -5.31
N GLU A 170 -19.81 3.28 -6.29
CA GLU A 170 -18.61 3.70 -7.02
C GLU A 170 -17.59 4.37 -6.09
N LEU A 171 -18.04 5.29 -5.23
CA LEU A 171 -17.18 5.96 -4.26
C LEU A 171 -16.58 4.98 -3.24
N GLU A 172 -17.37 4.03 -2.72
CA GLU A 172 -16.88 2.99 -1.81
C GLU A 172 -15.83 2.11 -2.50
N THR A 173 -16.08 1.72 -3.75
CA THR A 173 -15.16 0.90 -4.54
C THR A 173 -13.85 1.65 -4.80
N ALA A 174 -13.92 2.88 -5.31
CA ALA A 174 -12.75 3.71 -5.58
C ALA A 174 -11.94 4.02 -4.31
N SER A 175 -12.62 4.22 -3.17
CA SER A 175 -11.95 4.45 -1.88
C SER A 175 -11.17 3.22 -1.40
N ARG A 176 -11.72 2.02 -1.59
CA ARG A 176 -11.01 0.77 -1.26
C ARG A 176 -9.81 0.55 -2.17
N GLU A 177 -9.98 0.75 -3.47
CA GLU A 177 -8.89 0.64 -4.45
C GLU A 177 -7.77 1.65 -4.16
N LEU A 178 -8.11 2.87 -3.74
CA LEU A 178 -7.12 3.88 -3.34
C LEU A 178 -6.28 3.40 -2.15
N VAL A 179 -6.91 2.84 -1.11
CA VAL A 179 -6.19 2.31 0.05
C VAL A 179 -5.26 1.17 -0.36
N GLU A 180 -5.73 0.24 -1.20
CA GLU A 180 -4.91 -0.84 -1.74
C GLU A 180 -3.71 -0.30 -2.56
N ALA A 181 -3.95 0.66 -3.45
CA ALA A 181 -2.88 1.28 -4.25
C ALA A 181 -1.85 2.03 -3.39
N GLN A 182 -2.27 2.66 -2.29
CA GLN A 182 -1.34 3.27 -1.33
C GLN A 182 -0.47 2.21 -0.63
N PHE A 183 -1.04 1.06 -0.27
CA PHE A 183 -0.26 -0.06 0.27
C PHE A 183 0.73 -0.61 -0.75
N ASP A 184 0.30 -0.80 -2.00
CA ASP A 184 1.16 -1.25 -3.10
C ASP A 184 2.35 -0.31 -3.32
N ALA A 185 2.12 1.01 -3.28
CA ALA A 185 3.18 2.02 -3.39
C ALA A 185 4.21 1.91 -2.25
N ILE A 186 3.75 1.71 -1.01
CA ILE A 186 4.64 1.50 0.14
C ILE A 186 5.47 0.22 -0.03
N GLN A 187 4.86 -0.87 -0.50
CA GLN A 187 5.57 -2.13 -0.75
C GLN A 187 6.60 -1.97 -1.87
N ALA A 188 6.24 -1.31 -2.97
CA ALA A 188 7.14 -1.05 -4.09
C ALA A 188 8.34 -0.19 -3.69
N ALA A 189 8.14 0.83 -2.84
CA ALA A 189 9.23 1.60 -2.25
C ALA A 189 10.11 0.76 -1.30
N GLY A 190 9.54 -0.27 -0.67
CA GLY A 190 10.30 -1.29 0.04
C GLY A 190 11.23 -2.07 -0.89
N PHE A 191 10.69 -2.62 -1.97
CA PHE A 191 11.46 -3.38 -2.96
C PHE A 191 12.55 -2.56 -3.64
N GLU A 192 12.30 -1.28 -3.91
CA GLU A 192 13.33 -0.37 -4.43
C GLU A 192 14.53 -0.26 -3.46
N ARG A 193 14.27 -0.03 -2.16
CA ARG A 193 15.33 0.03 -1.15
C ARG A 193 16.08 -1.29 -0.99
N ASP A 194 15.37 -2.42 -1.06
CA ASP A 194 16.01 -3.74 -1.02
C ASP A 194 16.93 -3.92 -2.24
N ALA A 195 16.49 -3.49 -3.43
CA ALA A 195 17.32 -3.53 -4.64
C ALA A 195 18.52 -2.57 -4.57
N GLU A 196 18.37 -1.38 -3.96
CA GLU A 196 19.50 -0.47 -3.69
C GLU A 196 20.54 -1.12 -2.78
N ALA A 197 20.09 -1.81 -1.72
CA ALA A 197 20.96 -2.54 -0.81
C ALA A 197 21.71 -3.68 -1.52
N GLU A 198 21.04 -4.42 -2.41
CA GLU A 198 21.67 -5.46 -3.23
C GLU A 198 22.72 -4.88 -4.19
N VAL A 199 22.47 -3.71 -4.80
CA VAL A 199 23.47 -3.02 -5.61
C VAL A 199 24.70 -2.66 -4.77
N ALA A 200 24.51 -2.09 -3.58
CA ALA A 200 25.60 -1.74 -2.69
C ALA A 200 26.40 -2.97 -2.24
N ALA A 201 25.70 -4.07 -1.90
CA ALA A 201 26.33 -5.34 -1.53
C ALA A 201 27.17 -5.90 -2.68
N ALA A 202 26.61 -5.98 -3.90
CA ALA A 202 27.32 -6.47 -5.07
C ALA A 202 28.57 -5.62 -5.40
N GLN A 203 28.48 -4.30 -5.27
CA GLN A 203 29.61 -3.40 -5.47
C GLN A 203 30.70 -3.62 -4.42
N SER A 204 30.33 -3.80 -3.16
CA SER A 204 31.29 -4.07 -2.08
C SER A 204 32.06 -5.37 -2.33
N GLU A 205 31.39 -6.41 -2.84
CA GLU A 205 31.99 -7.69 -3.16
C GLU A 205 32.92 -7.60 -4.38
N GLN A 206 32.53 -6.82 -5.40
CA GLN A 206 33.40 -6.55 -6.54
C GLN A 206 34.70 -5.86 -6.10
N LEU A 207 34.59 -4.79 -5.30
CA LEU A 207 35.75 -4.06 -4.78
C LEU A 207 36.65 -4.95 -3.90
N ALA A 208 36.05 -5.81 -3.07
CA ALA A 208 36.81 -6.77 -2.27
C ALA A 208 37.56 -7.79 -3.14
N THR A 209 36.94 -8.25 -4.23
CA THR A 209 37.56 -9.18 -5.20
C THR A 209 38.71 -8.51 -5.94
N GLU A 210 38.54 -7.27 -6.40
CA GLU A 210 39.57 -6.47 -7.06
C GLU A 210 40.75 -6.19 -6.12
N ALA A 211 40.48 -5.83 -4.86
CA ALA A 211 41.51 -5.61 -3.85
C ALA A 211 42.28 -6.90 -3.52
N ALA A 212 41.59 -8.05 -3.43
CA ALA A 212 42.23 -9.34 -3.22
C ALA A 212 43.12 -9.74 -4.41
N ALA A 213 42.66 -9.50 -5.65
CA ALA A 213 43.45 -9.73 -6.86
C ALA A 213 44.70 -8.82 -6.90
N ALA A 214 44.56 -7.53 -6.59
CA ALA A 214 45.67 -6.61 -6.50
C ALA A 214 46.70 -7.03 -5.44
N LYS A 215 46.23 -7.49 -4.27
CA LYS A 215 47.12 -8.00 -3.21
C LYS A 215 47.90 -9.23 -3.66
N ARG A 216 47.25 -10.18 -4.37
CA ARG A 216 47.92 -11.37 -4.94
C ARG A 216 48.98 -10.97 -5.97
N ALA A 217 48.65 -10.08 -6.91
CA ALA A 217 49.60 -9.58 -7.90
C ALA A 217 50.81 -8.88 -7.26
N ALA A 218 50.60 -8.10 -6.21
CA ALA A 218 51.69 -7.47 -5.46
C ALA A 218 52.59 -8.50 -4.75
N THR A 219 52.01 -9.55 -4.16
CA THR A 219 52.81 -10.63 -3.55
C THR A 219 53.61 -11.43 -4.57
N GLU A 220 53.05 -11.69 -5.75
CA GLU A 220 53.73 -12.39 -6.85
C GLU A 220 54.88 -11.53 -7.42
N ALA A 221 54.66 -10.22 -7.58
CA ALA A 221 55.70 -9.28 -8.02
C ALA A 221 56.86 -9.20 -7.01
N ALA A 222 56.54 -9.09 -5.70
CA ALA A 222 57.56 -9.08 -4.65
C ALA A 222 58.35 -10.40 -4.58
N ALA A 223 57.69 -11.55 -4.78
CA ALA A 223 58.35 -12.84 -4.86
C ALA A 223 59.28 -12.95 -6.08
N ALA A 224 58.86 -12.43 -7.24
CA ALA A 224 59.68 -12.39 -8.44
C ALA A 224 60.92 -11.49 -8.26
N GLU A 225 60.78 -10.35 -7.61
CA GLU A 225 61.89 -9.44 -7.29
C GLU A 225 62.86 -10.06 -6.28
N ALA A 226 62.35 -10.74 -5.24
CA ALA A 226 63.18 -11.49 -4.29
C ALA A 226 63.95 -12.63 -4.97
N ALA A 227 63.31 -13.37 -5.88
CA ALA A 227 63.96 -14.43 -6.65
C ALA A 227 65.05 -13.88 -7.60
N ALA A 228 64.82 -12.71 -8.21
CA ALA A 228 65.84 -12.04 -9.02
C ALA A 228 67.06 -11.60 -8.18
N THR A 229 66.84 -11.16 -6.95
CA THR A 229 67.89 -10.73 -6.01
C THR A 229 68.68 -11.92 -5.43
N ALA A 230 68.01 -13.05 -5.17
CA ALA A 230 68.62 -14.28 -4.68
C ALA A 230 69.61 -14.91 -5.69
N GLY A 231 69.44 -14.65 -6.99
CA GLY A 231 70.39 -15.06 -8.03
C GLY A 231 71.76 -14.36 -7.98
N GLN A 232 71.95 -13.36 -7.10
CA GLN A 232 73.16 -12.53 -7.01
C GLN A 232 73.94 -12.65 -5.68
N GLN A 233 73.52 -13.48 -4.71
CA GLN A 233 74.16 -13.56 -3.39
C GLN A 233 74.86 -14.91 -3.13
N THR A 234 76.17 -14.88 -2.88
CA THR A 234 77.00 -15.97 -2.34
C THR A 234 76.73 -16.19 -0.84
N PRO A 235 76.86 -17.42 -0.29
CA PRO A 235 76.39 -17.73 1.06
C PRO A 235 77.33 -17.23 2.16
N SER A 236 76.75 -16.76 3.28
CA SER A 236 77.42 -16.57 4.57
C SER A 236 76.48 -17.06 5.69
N ASP A 237 77.10 -17.63 6.73
CA ASP A 237 76.57 -18.52 7.79
C ASP A 237 75.30 -18.08 8.56
N PRO A 238 74.58 -19.02 9.22
CA PRO A 238 73.29 -18.79 9.85
C PRO A 238 73.41 -18.34 11.32
N ALA A 239 72.54 -17.41 11.73
CA ALA A 239 72.31 -17.07 13.13
C ALA A 239 70.83 -17.26 13.50
N ASP A 240 70.61 -17.73 14.73
CA ASP A 240 69.34 -18.19 15.33
C ASP A 240 68.17 -17.16 15.31
N PRO A 241 66.90 -17.63 15.34
CA PRO A 241 65.72 -16.78 15.30
C PRO A 241 65.06 -16.56 16.68
N ALA A 242 64.57 -15.34 16.94
CA ALA A 242 63.35 -15.02 17.71
C ALA A 242 63.17 -13.49 17.85
N PRO A 243 61.96 -12.95 18.13
CA PRO A 243 60.63 -13.29 17.63
C PRO A 243 59.95 -12.09 16.94
N ALA A 244 58.87 -12.36 16.20
CA ALA A 244 58.08 -11.38 15.45
C ALA A 244 57.24 -10.46 16.36
N PRO A 245 56.89 -9.24 15.89
CA PRO A 245 56.22 -8.20 16.66
C PRO A 245 54.71 -8.42 16.83
N ALA A 246 54.17 -7.88 17.92
CA ALA A 246 52.74 -7.82 18.21
C ALA A 246 52.00 -7.01 17.14
N GLU A 247 51.12 -7.70 16.41
CA GLU A 247 50.25 -7.14 15.38
C GLU A 247 49.06 -6.44 16.07
N ALA A 248 49.02 -5.11 15.93
CA ALA A 248 47.89 -4.30 16.35
C ALA A 248 46.72 -4.49 15.37
N ALA A 249 45.54 -4.81 15.91
CA ALA A 249 44.31 -4.93 15.14
C ALA A 249 43.94 -3.61 14.44
N PRO A 250 43.62 -3.62 13.12
CA PRO A 250 43.03 -2.46 12.47
C PRO A 250 41.55 -2.33 12.86
N GLY A 251 41.17 -1.12 13.27
CA GLY A 251 39.80 -0.75 13.60
C GLY A 251 38.85 -0.91 12.41
N SER A 252 37.65 -1.39 12.70
CA SER A 252 36.54 -1.51 11.75
C SER A 252 36.19 -0.15 11.14
N PRO A 253 35.93 -0.04 9.83
CA PRO A 253 35.38 1.18 9.26
C PRO A 253 33.89 1.28 9.59
N ALA A 254 33.52 2.42 10.16
CA ALA A 254 32.15 2.87 10.32
C ALA A 254 31.55 3.20 8.93
N PHE A 255 30.75 2.28 8.39
CA PHE A 255 29.79 2.49 7.30
C PHE A 255 28.48 1.90 7.84
N GLU A 256 27.32 2.55 7.96
CA GLU A 256 26.80 3.82 7.46
C GLU A 256 25.81 4.38 8.51
N PHE A 257 26.01 5.62 8.97
CA PHE A 257 25.02 6.37 9.77
C PHE A 257 24.41 7.53 8.95
N ALA A 258 24.24 7.34 7.65
CA ALA A 258 24.02 8.45 6.72
C ALA A 258 22.56 8.96 6.62
N VAL A 259 21.56 8.24 7.14
CA VAL A 259 20.14 8.69 7.04
C VAL A 259 19.57 9.26 8.35
N MET A 260 20.22 8.96 9.49
CA MET A 260 19.68 9.28 10.82
C MET A 260 20.63 10.10 11.70
N GLY A 261 21.89 10.27 11.29
CA GLY A 261 22.93 10.87 12.14
C GLY A 261 23.33 9.95 13.29
N ASN A 262 24.54 10.15 13.82
CA ASN A 262 25.04 9.39 14.96
C ASN A 262 24.10 9.52 16.17
N PRO A 263 23.95 8.46 17.00
CA PRO A 263 23.18 8.57 18.23
C PRO A 263 23.81 9.63 19.14
N SER A 264 22.98 10.45 19.76
CA SER A 264 23.42 11.32 20.85
C SER A 264 23.96 10.48 22.02
N ALA A 265 24.74 11.12 22.91
CA ALA A 265 25.25 10.46 24.11
C ALA A 265 24.12 9.88 24.98
N GLN A 266 22.98 10.58 25.06
CA GLN A 266 21.80 10.14 25.81
C GLN A 266 21.13 8.92 25.18
N GLU A 267 20.98 8.90 23.85
CA GLU A 267 20.42 7.74 23.14
C GLU A 267 21.32 6.52 23.29
N SER A 268 22.64 6.71 23.12
CA SER A 268 23.63 5.65 23.32
C SER A 268 23.58 5.07 24.74
N ALA A 269 23.51 5.94 25.76
CA ALA A 269 23.40 5.52 27.16
C ALA A 269 22.07 4.78 27.44
N THR A 270 20.97 5.21 26.82
CA THR A 270 19.65 4.60 26.96
C THR A 270 19.63 3.21 26.34
N LEU A 271 20.14 3.06 25.11
CA LEU A 271 20.24 1.77 24.43
C LEU A 271 21.17 0.81 25.17
N ALA A 272 22.31 1.29 25.68
CA ALA A 272 23.20 0.47 26.49
C ALA A 272 22.52 -0.06 27.77
N ARG A 273 21.69 0.76 28.43
CA ARG A 273 20.90 0.36 29.60
C ARG A 273 19.85 -0.70 29.23
N ILE A 274 19.10 -0.46 28.16
CA ILE A 274 18.09 -1.40 27.65
C ILE A 274 18.76 -2.73 27.32
N ARG A 275 19.80 -2.73 26.49
CA ARG A 275 20.56 -3.92 26.10
C ARG A 275 21.09 -4.70 27.30
N ARG A 276 21.65 -4.01 28.29
CA ARG A 276 22.15 -4.67 29.51
C ARG A 276 21.02 -5.30 30.33
N CYS A 277 19.85 -4.68 30.39
CA CYS A 277 18.69 -5.19 31.11
C CYS A 277 18.03 -6.37 30.38
N GLU A 278 17.85 -6.26 29.05
CA GLU A 278 17.13 -7.23 28.22
C GLU A 278 17.91 -8.53 27.99
N SER A 279 19.21 -8.43 27.71
CA SER A 279 20.03 -9.56 27.24
C SER A 279 21.34 -9.72 28.00
N ARG A 280 21.61 -8.87 28.99
CA ARG A 280 22.94 -8.70 29.59
C ARG A 280 24.03 -8.33 28.57
N GLY A 281 23.66 -7.80 27.41
CA GLY A 281 24.59 -7.47 26.32
C GLY A 281 24.86 -8.59 25.33
N ASN A 282 24.08 -9.68 25.34
CA ASN A 282 24.24 -10.76 24.38
C ASN A 282 23.41 -10.52 23.11
N TYR A 283 24.09 -10.25 22.00
CA TYR A 283 23.46 -9.98 20.69
C TYR A 283 22.89 -11.22 19.99
N SER A 284 23.24 -12.42 20.43
CA SER A 284 22.77 -13.67 19.81
C SER A 284 21.77 -14.42 20.69
N ILE A 285 21.28 -13.79 21.76
CA ILE A 285 20.34 -14.43 22.67
C ILE A 285 18.98 -14.66 22.01
N VAL A 286 18.37 -15.79 22.31
CA VAL A 286 16.98 -16.10 21.98
C VAL A 286 16.27 -16.38 23.30
N SER A 287 15.16 -15.68 23.54
CA SER A 287 14.34 -15.92 24.73
C SER A 287 13.88 -17.37 24.82
N ALA A 288 13.57 -17.86 26.03
CA ALA A 288 13.08 -19.23 26.21
C ALA A 288 11.82 -19.55 25.37
N SER A 289 11.00 -18.53 25.08
CA SER A 289 9.82 -18.65 24.21
C SER A 289 10.13 -18.70 22.71
N GLY A 290 11.36 -18.36 22.30
CA GLY A 290 11.75 -18.20 20.89
C GLY A 290 11.21 -16.94 20.21
N ARG A 291 10.32 -16.18 20.87
CA ARG A 291 9.63 -15.01 20.31
C ARG A 291 10.53 -13.77 20.24
N TYR A 292 11.26 -13.50 21.31
CA TYR A 292 12.14 -12.35 21.43
C TYR A 292 13.60 -12.76 21.23
N ARG A 293 14.33 -11.94 20.48
CA ARG A 293 15.64 -12.28 19.93
C ARG A 293 16.59 -11.08 19.93
N GLY A 294 17.87 -11.37 20.07
CA GLY A 294 18.95 -10.41 20.03
C GLY A 294 19.07 -9.55 21.27
N ALA A 295 20.02 -8.62 21.23
CA ALA A 295 20.42 -7.77 22.35
C ALA A 295 19.27 -6.94 22.95
N TYR A 296 18.30 -6.56 22.11
CA TYR A 296 17.15 -5.72 22.45
C TYR A 296 15.84 -6.49 22.53
N GLN A 297 15.90 -7.82 22.41
CA GLN A 297 14.74 -8.71 22.53
C GLN A 297 13.63 -8.32 21.53
N PHE A 298 14.00 -8.12 20.26
CA PHE A 298 13.05 -7.85 19.19
C PHE A 298 12.17 -9.07 18.91
N ASP A 299 10.90 -8.84 18.59
CA ASP A 299 10.11 -9.81 17.82
C ASP A 299 10.19 -9.54 16.31
N PHE A 300 9.87 -10.54 15.50
CA PHE A 300 9.95 -10.45 14.04
C PHE A 300 9.07 -9.35 13.43
N THR A 301 7.94 -9.03 14.05
CA THR A 301 7.05 -7.98 13.53
C THR A 301 7.67 -6.61 13.74
N THR A 302 8.20 -6.36 14.92
CA THR A 302 8.87 -5.11 15.26
C THR A 302 10.18 -4.97 14.50
N TRP A 303 10.96 -6.04 14.41
CA TRP A 303 12.20 -6.09 13.63
C TRP A 303 11.98 -5.69 12.17
N ARG A 304 11.04 -6.35 11.48
CA ARG A 304 10.65 -5.99 10.12
C ARG A 304 10.07 -4.59 10.03
N GLY A 305 9.28 -4.18 11.02
CA GLY A 305 8.74 -2.82 11.12
C GLY A 305 9.83 -1.74 11.17
N MET A 306 11.01 -2.03 11.71
CA MET A 306 12.18 -1.14 11.72
C MET A 306 13.08 -1.30 10.48
N GLY A 307 12.67 -2.11 9.51
CA GLY A 307 13.42 -2.40 8.29
C GLY A 307 14.50 -3.48 8.45
N GLY A 308 14.46 -4.26 9.53
CA GLY A 308 15.35 -5.40 9.71
C GLY A 308 14.87 -6.63 8.93
N SER A 309 15.78 -7.33 8.27
CA SER A 309 15.54 -8.59 7.57
C SER A 309 16.11 -9.78 8.35
N GLY A 310 15.64 -11.00 8.05
CA GLY A 310 16.13 -12.22 8.70
C GLY A 310 15.82 -12.34 10.21
N ASP A 311 16.63 -13.13 10.92
CA ASP A 311 16.54 -13.30 12.38
C ASP A 311 17.27 -12.17 13.13
N PRO A 312 16.61 -11.42 14.03
CA PRO A 312 17.26 -10.39 14.84
C PRO A 312 18.49 -10.88 15.60
N ALA A 313 18.52 -12.13 16.08
CA ALA A 313 19.66 -12.69 16.81
C ALA A 313 20.84 -13.09 15.90
N ALA A 314 20.60 -13.24 14.60
CA ALA A 314 21.63 -13.52 13.59
C ALA A 314 22.19 -12.22 12.97
N ALA A 315 21.51 -11.09 13.14
CA ALA A 315 21.95 -9.79 12.66
C ALA A 315 23.20 -9.31 13.41
N SER A 316 24.04 -8.52 12.72
CA SER A 316 25.24 -7.95 13.32
C SER A 316 24.91 -7.04 14.52
N PRO A 317 25.84 -6.87 15.48
CA PRO A 317 25.60 -5.97 16.60
C PRO A 317 25.26 -4.53 16.19
N SER A 318 25.92 -4.03 15.14
CA SER A 318 25.67 -2.69 14.61
C SER A 318 24.25 -2.55 14.04
N GLU A 319 23.77 -3.56 13.33
CA GLU A 319 22.41 -3.57 12.77
C GLU A 319 21.36 -3.62 13.89
N GLN A 320 21.56 -4.45 14.91
CA GLN A 320 20.65 -4.49 16.06
C GLN A 320 20.61 -3.16 16.81
N ASP A 321 21.77 -2.52 17.02
CA ASP A 321 21.87 -1.19 17.65
C ASP A 321 21.20 -0.11 16.79
N TYR A 322 21.37 -0.17 15.47
CA TYR A 322 20.74 0.75 14.52
C TYR A 322 19.21 0.63 14.56
N ARG A 323 18.67 -0.59 14.45
CA ARG A 323 17.21 -0.82 14.51
C ARG A 323 16.63 -0.45 15.86
N ALA A 324 17.37 -0.66 16.95
CA ALA A 324 16.97 -0.21 18.28
C ALA A 324 16.96 1.32 18.40
N LEU A 325 17.92 2.01 17.78
CA LEU A 325 17.94 3.47 17.69
C LEU A 325 16.74 4.01 16.90
N LEU A 326 16.39 3.37 15.77
CA LEU A 326 15.19 3.72 14.99
C LEU A 326 13.93 3.57 15.84
N LEU A 327 13.78 2.43 16.51
CA LEU A 327 12.63 2.16 17.36
C LEU A 327 12.53 3.14 18.53
N LEU A 328 13.67 3.47 19.15
CA LEU A 328 13.76 4.45 20.24
C LEU A 328 13.31 5.84 19.77
N ARG A 329 13.73 6.28 18.57
CA ARG A 329 13.32 7.58 18.02
C ARG A 329 11.85 7.61 17.63
N LEU A 330 11.31 6.52 17.10
CA LEU A 330 9.92 6.45 16.65
C LEU A 330 8.94 6.34 17.83
N ARG A 331 9.28 5.55 18.85
CA ARG A 331 8.32 5.15 19.91
C ARG A 331 8.79 5.46 21.33
N GLY A 332 9.94 6.11 21.48
CA GLY A 332 10.59 6.26 22.78
C GLY A 332 10.91 4.90 23.39
N THR A 333 10.89 4.84 24.72
CA THR A 333 11.17 3.61 25.47
C THR A 333 9.96 2.69 25.65
N ARG A 334 8.79 3.02 25.09
CA ARG A 334 7.55 2.24 25.24
C ARG A 334 7.67 0.76 24.88
N PRO A 335 8.45 0.36 23.85
CA PRO A 335 8.67 -1.06 23.53
C PRO A 335 9.42 -1.85 24.62
N TRP A 336 10.12 -1.16 25.52
CA TRP A 336 10.88 -1.73 26.64
C TRP A 336 10.29 -1.24 27.98
N PRO A 337 9.10 -1.70 28.40
CA PRO A 337 8.35 -1.10 29.51
C PRO A 337 9.02 -1.23 30.88
N ILE A 338 9.93 -2.21 31.06
CA ILE A 338 10.72 -2.41 32.27
C ILE A 338 12.13 -1.86 32.07
N CYS A 339 12.82 -2.33 31.02
CA CYS A 339 14.22 -2.01 30.77
C CYS A 339 14.48 -0.61 30.20
N GLY A 340 13.45 0.08 29.73
CA GLY A 340 13.51 1.44 29.21
C GLY A 340 13.20 2.53 30.23
N ARG A 341 13.00 2.18 31.50
CA ARG A 341 12.86 3.14 32.61
C ARG A 341 14.19 3.76 33.01
#